data_AF-A0A7C2LHI7-F1
#
_entry.id   AF-A0A7C2LHI7-F1
#
_cell.length_a   1.000
_cell.length_b   1.000
_cell.length_c   1.000
_cell.angle_alpha   90.00
_cell.angle_beta   90.00
_cell.angle_gamma   90.00
#
_symmetry.space_group_name_H-M   'P 1'
#
loop_
_entity.id
_entity.type
_entity.pdbx_description
1 polymer ?
#
loop_
_entity_poly.entity_id
_entity_poly.type
_entity_poly.pdbx_seq_one_letter_code
_entity_poly.pdbx_strand_id
1 'polypeptide(L)'
;MTRHGPEERGHARGGFTLLELLAATAMFAVIIVALYSVFYGALRLRERAAETFETQLPKGFSLSVLKRDLADAVAPTGVLAGPFIGEKIEEGRRRLDRLEIHTASGRVDEH
;
A
#
# COMPACT_ATOMS: atom_id res chain seq x y z
N MET A 1 -79.66 -28.79 -7.58
CA MET A 1 -79.05 -27.99 -8.66
C MET A 1 -79.46 -26.55 -8.39
N THR A 2 -78.58 -25.60 -8.10
CA THR A 2 -77.42 -25.16 -8.90
C THR A 2 -76.29 -24.64 -8.00
N ARG A 3 -75.06 -24.95 -8.39
CA ARG A 3 -73.81 -24.43 -7.81
C ARG A 3 -73.64 -22.97 -8.21
N HIS A 4 -73.32 -22.09 -7.27
CA HIS A 4 -72.65 -20.82 -7.58
C HIS A 4 -71.18 -20.94 -7.16
N GLY A 5 -70.32 -20.82 -8.16
CA GLY A 5 -68.87 -20.96 -8.03
C GLY A 5 -68.21 -19.80 -7.28
N PRO A 6 -66.91 -19.94 -6.95
CA PRO A 6 -66.19 -18.99 -6.13
C PRO A 6 -65.92 -17.70 -6.92
N GLU A 7 -66.25 -16.56 -6.32
CA GLU A 7 -65.81 -15.24 -6.77
C GLU A 7 -64.29 -15.18 -6.65
N GLU A 8 -63.59 -15.34 -7.77
CA GLU A 8 -62.17 -15.00 -7.89
C GLU A 8 -62.02 -13.50 -7.61
N ARG A 9 -61.61 -13.17 -6.38
CA ARG A 9 -61.22 -11.81 -6.00
C ARG A 9 -60.00 -11.46 -6.83
N GLY A 10 -60.22 -10.68 -7.88
CA GLY A 10 -59.17 -10.12 -8.73
C GLY A 10 -58.10 -9.51 -7.86
N HIS A 11 -56.86 -10.01 -7.99
CA HIS A 11 -55.70 -9.39 -7.39
C HIS A 11 -55.60 -7.99 -7.97
N ALA A 12 -55.87 -6.98 -7.14
CA ALA A 12 -55.72 -5.59 -7.52
C ALA A 12 -54.29 -5.39 -7.99
N ARG A 13 -54.14 -5.20 -9.31
CA ARG A 13 -52.87 -4.82 -9.93
C ARG A 13 -52.61 -3.38 -9.50
N GLY A 14 -51.94 -3.22 -8.36
CA GLY A 14 -51.59 -1.92 -7.80
C GLY A 14 -50.66 -1.17 -8.73
N GLY A 15 -51.01 0.08 -9.05
CA GLY A 15 -50.15 1.00 -9.78
C GLY A 15 -49.01 1.52 -8.91
N PHE A 16 -47.95 1.99 -9.55
CA PHE A 16 -46.77 2.56 -8.91
C PHE A 16 -47.14 3.77 -8.04
N THR A 17 -46.82 3.71 -6.74
CA THR A 17 -47.19 4.77 -5.79
C THR A 17 -46.04 5.73 -5.54
N LEU A 18 -46.34 6.98 -5.15
CA LEU A 18 -45.30 7.94 -4.71
C LEU A 18 -44.51 7.43 -3.51
N LEU A 19 -45.15 6.67 -2.61
CA LEU A 19 -44.51 6.06 -1.45
C LEU A 19 -43.43 5.06 -1.88
N GLU A 20 -43.72 4.25 -2.91
CA GLU A 20 -42.80 3.26 -3.45
C GLU A 20 -41.55 3.92 -4.08
N LEU A 21 -41.74 4.98 -4.87
CA LEU A 21 -40.63 5.76 -5.43
C LEU A 21 -39.76 6.39 -4.33
N LEU A 22 -40.40 6.95 -3.30
CA LEU A 22 -39.69 7.60 -2.19
C LEU A 22 -38.89 6.56 -1.38
N ALA A 23 -39.49 5.41 -1.08
CA ALA A 23 -38.80 4.32 -0.38
C ALA A 23 -37.63 3.77 -1.21
N ALA A 24 -37.83 3.53 -2.51
CA ALA A 24 -36.78 3.06 -3.42
C ALA A 24 -35.61 4.06 -3.50
N THR A 25 -35.91 5.36 -3.62
CA THR A 25 -34.89 6.40 -3.69
C THR A 25 -34.13 6.54 -2.37
N ALA A 26 -34.82 6.46 -1.23
CA ALA A 26 -34.18 6.49 0.09
C ALA A 26 -33.23 5.30 0.27
N MET A 27 -33.65 4.10 -0.10
CA MET A 27 -32.80 2.91 -0.06
C MET A 27 -31.60 3.04 -1.00
N PHE A 28 -31.80 3.56 -2.21
CA PHE A 28 -30.74 3.77 -3.18
C PHE A 28 -29.70 4.79 -2.69
N ALA A 29 -30.13 5.87 -2.05
CA ALA A 29 -29.25 6.86 -1.46
C ALA A 29 -28.33 6.25 -0.39
N VAL A 30 -28.87 5.39 0.47
CA VAL A 30 -28.08 4.66 1.49
C VAL A 30 -27.03 3.76 0.83
N ILE A 31 -27.43 3.03 -0.22
CA ILE A 31 -26.51 2.17 -0.98
C ILE A 31 -25.37 2.99 -1.60
N ILE A 32 -25.68 4.12 -2.21
CA ILE A 32 -24.67 5.02 -2.79
C ILE A 32 -23.67 5.47 -1.71
N VAL A 33 -24.15 5.92 -0.56
CA VAL A 33 -23.28 6.37 0.55
C VAL A 33 -22.37 5.23 1.02
N ALA A 34 -22.91 4.02 1.16
CA ALA A 34 -22.13 2.86 1.55
C ALA A 34 -21.05 2.52 0.51
N LEU A 35 -21.40 2.51 -0.78
CA LEU A 35 -20.45 2.26 -1.88
C LEU A 35 -19.34 3.31 -1.91
N TYR A 36 -19.69 4.59 -1.81
CA TYR A 36 -18.70 5.67 -1.76
C TYR A 36 -17.76 5.52 -0.55
N SER A 37 -18.30 5.17 0.61
CA SER A 37 -17.51 4.99 1.83
C SER A 37 -16.52 3.83 1.70
N VAL A 38 -16.96 2.70 1.14
CA VAL A 38 -16.10 1.54 0.89
C VAL A 38 -15.03 1.86 -0.15
N PHE A 39 -15.42 2.49 -1.26
CA PHE A 39 -14.50 2.87 -2.33
C PHE A 39 -13.43 3.84 -1.83
N TYR A 40 -13.84 4.89 -1.13
CA TYR A 40 -12.92 5.86 -0.53
C TYR A 40 -12.00 5.21 0.51
N GLY A 41 -12.56 4.35 1.37
CA GLY A 41 -11.79 3.59 2.34
C GLY A 41 -10.72 2.70 1.70
N ALA A 42 -11.09 1.97 0.64
CA ALA A 42 -10.15 1.12 -0.10
C ALA A 42 -9.04 1.92 -0.79
N LEU A 43 -9.39 3.04 -1.43
CA LEU A 43 -8.41 3.90 -2.09
C LEU A 43 -7.44 4.52 -1.08
N ARG A 44 -7.97 5.01 0.05
CA ARG A 44 -7.17 5.58 1.13
C ARG A 44 -6.25 4.55 1.78
N LEU A 45 -6.71 3.31 1.93
CA LEU A 45 -5.88 2.21 2.44
C LEU A 45 -4.73 1.89 1.46
N ARG A 46 -5.03 1.83 0.16
CA ARG A 46 -4.01 1.63 -0.88
C ARG A 46 -2.96 2.75 -0.86
N GLU A 47 -3.39 4.00 -0.78
CA GLU A 47 -2.49 5.16 -0.69
C GLU A 47 -1.58 5.06 0.55
N ARG A 48 -2.16 4.81 1.73
CA ARG A 48 -1.39 4.67 2.97
C ARG A 48 -0.43 3.49 2.94
N ALA A 49 -0.84 2.37 2.37
CA ALA A 49 0.03 1.21 2.19
C ALA A 49 1.21 1.58 1.29
N ALA A 50 0.96 2.23 0.15
CA ALA A 50 2.01 2.69 -0.75
C ALA A 50 2.97 3.67 -0.08
N GLU A 51 2.47 4.69 0.63
CA GLU A 51 3.29 5.64 1.39
C GLU A 51 4.14 4.94 2.46
N THR A 52 3.58 3.95 3.14
CA THR A 52 4.30 3.17 4.17
C THR A 52 5.43 2.36 3.53
N PHE A 53 5.16 1.70 2.40
CA PHE A 53 6.19 0.95 1.66
C PHE A 53 7.29 1.88 1.16
N GLU A 54 6.94 3.01 0.52
CA GLU A 54 7.92 4.00 0.04
C GLU A 54 8.77 4.59 1.18
N THR A 55 8.21 4.72 2.39
CA THR A 55 8.96 5.28 3.53
C THR A 55 9.85 4.23 4.22
N GLN A 56 9.48 2.95 4.17
CA GLN A 56 10.17 1.87 4.87
C GLN A 56 11.18 1.13 4.00
N LEU A 57 10.90 0.95 2.70
CA LEU A 57 11.78 0.28 1.74
C LEU A 57 13.19 0.92 1.70
N PRO A 58 13.36 2.26 1.59
CA PRO A 58 14.68 2.86 1.49
C PRO A 58 15.53 2.66 2.75
N LYS A 59 14.90 2.62 3.93
CA LYS A 59 15.60 2.50 5.22
C LYS A 59 16.05 1.07 5.46
N GLY A 60 15.15 0.10 5.28
CA GLY A 60 15.48 -1.31 5.43
C GLY A 60 16.49 -1.77 4.39
N PHE A 61 16.31 -1.34 3.14
CA PHE A 61 17.22 -1.67 2.04
C PHE A 61 18.62 -1.10 2.28
N SER A 62 18.74 0.21 2.54
CA SER A 62 20.06 0.84 2.77
C SER A 62 20.81 0.20 3.95
N LEU A 63 20.11 -0.09 5.05
CA LEU A 63 20.72 -0.77 6.20
C LEU A 63 21.12 -2.21 5.89
N SER A 64 20.34 -2.92 5.06
CA SER A 64 20.67 -4.29 4.66
C SER A 64 21.90 -4.34 3.75
N VAL A 65 22.05 -3.37 2.85
CA VAL A 65 23.23 -3.20 1.99
C VAL A 65 24.45 -2.89 2.86
N LEU A 66 24.37 -1.88 3.73
CA LEU A 66 25.44 -1.54 4.68
C LEU A 66 25.86 -2.73 5.55
N LYS A 67 24.88 -3.46 6.12
CA LYS A 67 25.16 -4.63 6.94
C LYS A 67 25.90 -5.71 6.15
N ARG A 68 25.47 -5.97 4.92
CA ARG A 68 26.10 -6.97 4.05
C ARG A 68 27.53 -6.58 3.69
N ASP A 69 27.74 -5.33 3.28
CA ASP A 69 29.07 -4.85 2.88
C ASP A 69 30.05 -4.80 4.06
N LEU A 70 29.59 -4.48 5.26
CA LEU A 70 30.40 -4.55 6.47
C LEU A 70 30.69 -5.99 6.90
N ALA A 71 29.75 -6.92 6.72
CA ALA A 71 29.95 -8.33 7.07
C ALA A 71 30.93 -9.04 6.11
N ASP A 72 30.93 -8.64 4.84
CA ASP A 72 31.80 -9.17 3.79
C ASP A 72 33.07 -8.31 3.58
N ALA A 73 33.33 -7.35 4.49
CA ALA A 73 34.50 -6.49 4.45
C ALA A 73 35.78 -7.33 4.59
N VAL A 74 36.71 -7.15 3.66
CA VAL A 74 37.99 -7.86 3.64
C VAL A 74 38.95 -7.15 4.58
N ALA A 75 39.61 -7.91 5.47
CA ALA A 75 40.65 -7.36 6.32
C ALA A 75 41.76 -6.75 5.43
N PRO A 76 42.30 -5.56 5.78
CA PRO A 76 43.32 -4.86 4.98
C PRO A 76 44.69 -5.52 5.12
N THR A 77 44.75 -6.80 4.75
CA THR A 77 45.90 -7.68 4.87
C THR A 77 46.11 -8.39 3.53
N GLY A 78 47.27 -8.20 2.92
CA GLY A 78 47.62 -8.82 1.64
C GLY A 78 47.54 -7.88 0.43
N VAL A 79 47.88 -8.41 -0.75
CA VAL A 79 48.09 -7.62 -1.97
C VAL A 79 46.78 -7.19 -2.64
N LEU A 80 45.72 -7.99 -2.49
CA LEU A 80 44.40 -7.76 -3.10
C LEU A 80 43.37 -7.15 -2.13
N ALA A 81 43.77 -6.88 -0.90
CA ALA A 81 42.94 -6.21 0.09
C ALA A 81 43.29 -4.72 0.10
N GLY A 82 42.33 -3.88 -0.29
CA GLY A 82 42.50 -2.42 -0.19
C GLY A 82 42.33 -1.92 1.25
N PRO A 83 42.48 -0.61 1.47
CA PRO A 83 42.46 -0.03 2.81
C PRO A 83 41.06 0.00 3.44
N PHE A 84 41.00 0.02 4.78
CA PHE A 84 39.77 0.25 5.55
C PHE A 84 39.93 1.58 6.30
N ILE A 85 39.35 2.67 5.79
CA ILE A 85 39.62 4.03 6.27
C ILE A 85 38.32 4.75 6.61
N GLY A 86 38.25 5.31 7.82
CA GLY A 86 37.23 6.27 8.21
C GLY A 86 37.81 7.68 8.23
N GLU A 87 37.21 8.59 7.46
CA GLU A 87 37.59 9.99 7.39
C GLU A 87 36.48 10.87 7.97
N LYS A 88 36.87 11.80 8.84
CA LYS A 88 35.97 12.83 9.33
C LYS A 88 36.00 13.99 8.34
N ILE A 89 34.91 14.20 7.60
CA ILE A 89 34.75 15.36 6.73
C ILE A 89 33.77 16.32 7.39
N GLU A 90 34.20 17.54 7.64
CA GLU A 90 33.36 18.61 8.18
C GLU A 90 33.25 19.71 7.13
N GLU A 91 32.03 19.92 6.60
CA GLU A 91 31.74 21.00 5.67
C GLU A 91 30.85 22.04 6.40
N GLY A 92 31.48 23.13 6.84
CA GLY A 92 30.82 24.14 7.66
C GLY A 92 30.28 23.56 8.98
N ARG A 93 28.95 23.53 9.14
CA ARG A 93 28.27 23.00 10.35
C ARG A 93 27.73 21.57 10.16
N ARG A 94 27.99 20.93 9.01
CA ARG A 94 27.52 19.58 8.68
C ARG A 94 28.67 18.59 8.81
N ARG A 95 28.42 17.48 9.51
CA ARG A 95 29.33 16.34 9.62
C ARG A 95 28.98 15.34 8.51
N LEU A 96 29.94 15.04 7.64
CA LEU A 96 29.81 14.19 6.45
C LEU A 96 30.89 13.10 6.49
N ASP A 97 30.96 12.31 7.55
CA ASP A 97 32.01 11.29 7.65
C ASP A 97 31.94 10.32 6.45
N ARG A 98 33.12 9.97 5.96
CA ARG A 98 33.30 9.03 4.86
C ARG A 98 33.94 7.75 5.38
N LEU A 99 33.45 6.60 4.91
CA LEU A 99 34.03 5.30 5.17
C LEU A 99 34.36 4.65 3.83
N GLU A 100 35.62 4.27 3.65
CA GLU A 100 36.12 3.53 2.49
C GLU A 100 36.49 2.11 2.92
N ILE A 101 35.87 1.11 2.28
CA ILE A 101 36.06 -0.31 2.56
C ILE A 101 36.12 -1.11 1.26
N HIS A 102 36.83 -2.24 1.29
CA HIS A 102 36.82 -3.23 0.23
C HIS A 102 36.08 -4.47 0.72
N THR A 103 35.08 -4.90 -0.05
CA THR A 103 34.18 -6.01 0.32
C THR A 103 34.11 -7.05 -0.80
N ALA A 104 33.94 -8.32 -0.42
CA ALA A 104 33.70 -9.42 -1.35
C ALA A 104 32.21 -9.60 -1.71
N SER A 105 31.32 -8.74 -1.19
CA SER A 105 29.86 -8.79 -1.42
C SER A 105 29.43 -8.46 -2.85
N GLY A 106 30.36 -8.04 -3.71
CA GLY A 106 30.09 -7.49 -5.05
C GLY A 106 29.06 -8.29 -5.85
N ARG A 107 27.91 -7.66 -6.14
CA ARG A 107 27.11 -7.98 -7.32
C ARG A 107 27.61 -7.11 -8.45
N VAL A 108 27.94 -7.71 -9.59
CA VAL A 108 28.14 -6.96 -10.84
C VAL A 108 26.79 -6.38 -11.20
N ASP A 109 26.63 -5.07 -11.08
CA ASP A 109 25.50 -4.35 -11.65
C ASP A 109 25.87 -4.07 -13.10
N GLU A 110 25.31 -4.84 -14.04
CA GLU A 110 25.43 -4.57 -15.47
C GLU A 110 24.41 -3.49 -15.83
N HIS A 111 24.86 -2.24 -15.89
CA HIS A 111 24.14 -1.15 -16.52
C HIS A 111 25.07 -0.35 -17.43
#